data_AF-A0A942HFJ5-F1
#
_entry.id   AF-A0A942HFJ5-F1
#
_cell.length_a   1.000
_cell.length_b   1.000
_cell.length_c   1.000
_cell.angle_alpha   90.00
_cell.angle_beta   90.00
_cell.angle_gamma   90.00
#
_symmetry.space_group_name_H-M   'P 1'
#
loop_
_entity.id
_entity.type
_entity.pdbx_description
1 polymer ?
#
loop_
_entity_poly.entity_id
_entity_poly.type
_entity_poly.pdbx_seq_one_letter_code
_entity_poly.pdbx_strand_id
1 'polypeptide(L)'
;MKPRLDATSADVDYFNPFQLRRLLLLASGAASRLAEITDFEEASRLLVELSAARGEPEQDLLGIAAAPATSLKELRRIKNLAKRMLDDAPQAAQAAAARLLYHVAVAAAFGRCAVDISSRPLAGRQVMYERLALVFSGQPIANVFRHAADRIARL
;
A
#
# COMPACT_ATOMS: atom_id res chain seq x y z
N MET A 1 -36.54 3.23 32.97
CA MET A 1 -36.17 2.26 31.92
C MET A 1 -35.54 3.04 30.77
N LYS A 2 -34.25 2.79 30.47
CA LYS A 2 -33.55 3.36 29.30
C LYS A 2 -33.85 2.48 28.08
N PRO A 3 -34.25 3.04 26.92
CA PRO A 3 -34.18 2.29 25.67
C PRO A 3 -32.72 2.15 25.25
N ARG A 4 -32.37 0.93 24.86
CA ARG A 4 -31.08 0.50 24.32
C ARG A 4 -30.82 1.18 22.97
N LEU A 5 -29.54 1.47 22.72
CA LEU A 5 -29.01 1.86 21.41
C LEU A 5 -29.31 0.74 20.39
N ASP A 6 -30.14 1.05 19.39
CA ASP A 6 -30.29 0.22 18.20
C ASP A 6 -29.02 0.35 17.36
N ALA A 7 -28.42 -0.81 17.09
CA ALA A 7 -27.30 -0.94 16.18
C ALA A 7 -27.78 -0.58 14.76
N THR A 8 -27.23 0.53 14.27
CA THR A 8 -27.05 0.93 12.88
C THR A 8 -27.20 -0.22 11.87
N SER A 9 -28.40 -0.36 11.28
CA SER A 9 -28.54 -0.94 9.96
C SER A 9 -28.00 0.06 8.95
N ALA A 10 -26.70 -0.02 8.63
CA ALA A 10 -26.16 0.73 7.51
C ALA A 10 -26.86 0.24 6.24
N ASP A 11 -27.71 1.09 5.67
CA ASP A 11 -28.49 0.80 4.48
C ASP A 11 -27.53 0.55 3.31
N VAL A 12 -27.49 -0.69 2.83
CA VAL A 12 -26.54 -1.15 1.81
C VAL A 12 -26.75 -0.39 0.50
N ASP A 13 -27.96 0.13 0.28
CA ASP A 13 -28.37 0.87 -0.91
C ASP A 13 -27.75 2.28 -1.02
N TYR A 14 -27.11 2.78 0.04
CA TYR A 14 -26.44 4.08 0.03
C TYR A 14 -25.00 4.05 -0.52
N PHE A 15 -24.43 2.86 -0.69
CA PHE A 15 -23.07 2.69 -1.18
C PHE A 15 -23.10 2.37 -2.66
N ASN A 16 -22.31 3.12 -3.44
CA ASN A 16 -22.11 2.72 -4.83
C ASN A 16 -21.39 1.34 -4.86
N PRO A 17 -21.51 0.57 -5.95
CA PRO A 17 -20.90 -0.75 -6.05
C PRO A 17 -19.39 -0.78 -5.78
N PHE A 18 -18.69 0.33 -6.01
CA PHE A 18 -17.26 0.47 -5.68
C PHE A 18 -17.01 0.59 -4.18
N GLN A 19 -17.81 1.38 -3.47
CA GLN A 19 -17.72 1.55 -2.01
C GLN A 19 -18.08 0.26 -1.28
N LEU A 20 -19.11 -0.43 -1.75
CA LEU A 20 -19.52 -1.76 -1.26
C LEU A 20 -18.43 -2.80 -1.46
N ARG A 21 -17.85 -2.85 -2.67
CA ARG A 21 -16.73 -3.76 -2.96
C ARG A 21 -15.51 -3.44 -2.11
N ARG A 22 -15.23 -2.16 -1.85
CA ARG A 22 -14.16 -1.70 -0.96
C ARG A 22 -14.39 -2.15 0.48
N LEU A 23 -15.61 -1.97 1.02
CA LEU A 23 -16.00 -2.43 2.36
C LEU A 23 -15.91 -3.95 2.53
N LEU A 24 -16.43 -4.72 1.58
CA LEU A 24 -16.37 -6.19 1.60
C LEU A 24 -14.93 -6.71 1.51
N LEU A 25 -14.06 -6.01 0.77
CA LEU A 25 -12.65 -6.35 0.67
C LEU A 25 -11.87 -6.05 1.95
N LEU A 26 -12.17 -4.93 2.63
CA LEU A 26 -11.59 -4.57 3.92
C LEU A 26 -11.91 -5.65 4.99
N ALA A 27 -13.11 -6.20 4.96
CA ALA A 27 -13.54 -7.24 5.89
C ALA A 27 -12.85 -8.62 5.67
N SER A 28 -12.26 -8.87 4.49
CA SER A 28 -11.74 -10.20 4.11
C SER A 28 -10.33 -10.57 4.62
N GLY A 29 -9.84 -9.93 5.68
CA GLY A 29 -8.73 -10.40 6.54
C GLY A 29 -7.30 -10.34 5.98
N ALA A 30 -7.05 -10.66 4.71
CA ALA A 30 -5.68 -10.69 4.17
C ALA A 30 -5.11 -9.30 3.82
N ALA A 31 -5.99 -8.32 3.57
CA ALA A 31 -5.63 -6.92 3.31
C ALA A 31 -5.66 -6.05 4.59
N SER A 32 -6.07 -6.62 5.72
CA SER A 32 -6.48 -5.91 6.94
C SER A 32 -5.39 -5.03 7.57
N ARG A 33 -4.10 -5.29 7.34
CA ARG A 33 -3.01 -4.46 7.91
C ARG A 33 -2.41 -3.42 6.97
N LEU A 34 -2.61 -3.57 5.65
CA LEU A 34 -2.17 -2.58 4.66
C LEU A 34 -3.27 -1.58 4.33
N ALA A 35 -4.52 -1.94 4.61
CA ALA A 35 -5.67 -1.10 4.35
C ALA A 35 -5.98 -0.10 5.46
N GLU A 36 -5.17 -0.06 6.54
CA GLU A 36 -5.21 1.02 7.53
C GLU A 36 -4.78 2.36 6.93
N ILE A 37 -3.91 2.32 5.91
CA ILE A 37 -3.50 3.50 5.16
C ILE A 37 -4.19 3.47 3.81
N THR A 38 -5.11 4.40 3.60
CA THR A 38 -5.83 4.55 2.32
C THR A 38 -5.54 5.87 1.62
N ASP A 39 -4.74 6.72 2.25
CA ASP A 39 -4.34 8.03 1.77
C ASP A 39 -2.82 8.07 1.54
N PHE A 40 -2.43 8.41 0.31
CA PHE A 40 -1.04 8.55 -0.09
C PHE A 40 -0.34 9.70 0.65
N GLU A 41 -1.02 10.83 0.88
CA GLU A 41 -0.41 11.98 1.56
C GLU A 41 -0.11 11.67 3.02
N GLU A 42 -1.05 10.99 3.70
CA GLU A 42 -0.84 10.50 5.06
C GLU A 42 0.32 9.50 5.12
N ALA A 43 0.37 8.57 4.17
CA ALA A 43 1.47 7.60 4.08
C ALA A 43 2.83 8.29 3.92
N SER A 44 2.90 9.27 3.01
CA SER A 44 4.10 10.05 2.75
C SER A 44 4.54 10.85 3.97
N ARG A 45 3.60 11.50 4.68
CA ARG A 45 3.89 12.21 5.93
C ARG A 45 4.47 11.27 7.00
N LEU A 46 3.85 10.12 7.22
CA LEU A 46 4.32 9.13 8.21
C LEU A 46 5.73 8.60 7.86
N LEU A 47 6.05 8.44 6.57
CA LEU A 47 7.39 8.04 6.12
C LEU A 47 8.43 9.13 6.34
N VAL A 48 8.05 10.41 6.16
CA VAL A 48 8.93 11.56 6.44
C VAL A 48 9.21 11.65 7.94
N GLU A 49 8.20 11.54 8.79
CA GLU A 49 8.35 11.52 10.25
C GLU A 49 9.29 10.39 10.70
N LEU A 50 9.11 9.19 10.14
CA LEU A 50 9.94 8.03 10.45
C LEU A 50 11.39 8.19 9.95
N SER A 51 11.60 8.89 8.83
CA SER A 51 12.93 9.22 8.31
C SER A 51 13.63 10.24 9.21
N ALA A 52 12.91 11.29 9.63
CA ALA A 52 13.41 12.34 10.50
C ALA A 52 13.85 11.79 11.87
N ALA A 53 13.06 10.88 12.45
CA ALA A 53 13.42 10.17 13.68
C ALA A 53 14.71 9.35 13.57
N ARG A 54 15.12 8.98 12.35
CA ARG A 54 16.35 8.22 12.04
C ARG A 54 17.51 9.12 11.60
N GLY A 55 17.32 10.45 11.59
CA GLY A 55 18.32 11.40 11.08
C GLY A 55 18.58 11.28 9.58
N GLU A 56 17.66 10.65 8.84
CA GLU A 56 17.75 10.52 7.39
C GLU A 56 17.10 11.75 6.71
N PRO A 57 17.57 12.15 5.51
CA PRO A 57 17.01 13.29 4.79
C PRO A 57 15.52 13.06 4.48
N GLU A 58 14.72 14.11 4.67
CA GLU A 58 13.31 14.11 4.29
C GLU A 58 13.19 13.97 2.77
N GLN A 59 12.67 12.82 2.34
CA GLN A 59 12.46 12.51 0.93
C GLN A 59 11.06 11.93 0.75
N ASP A 60 10.38 12.35 -0.32
CA ASP A 60 9.13 11.72 -0.75
C ASP A 60 9.43 10.35 -1.39
N LEU A 61 9.76 9.37 -0.54
CA LEU A 61 10.13 8.02 -0.97
C LEU A 61 8.98 7.33 -1.71
N LEU A 62 7.73 7.65 -1.34
CA LEU A 62 6.55 7.04 -1.95
C LEU A 62 6.30 7.60 -3.35
N GLY A 63 6.39 8.92 -3.53
CA GLY A 63 6.36 9.57 -4.83
C GLY A 63 7.51 9.14 -5.74
N ILE A 64 8.73 9.06 -5.20
CA ILE A 64 9.89 8.53 -5.94
C ILE A 64 9.61 7.09 -6.38
N ALA A 65 9.17 6.18 -5.50
CA ALA A 65 8.87 4.81 -5.91
C ALA A 65 7.74 4.75 -6.96
N ALA A 66 6.75 5.63 -6.86
CA ALA A 66 5.63 5.73 -7.78
C ALA A 66 5.98 6.35 -9.14
N ALA A 67 7.05 7.14 -9.23
CA ALA A 67 7.43 7.82 -10.47
C ALA A 67 7.90 6.83 -11.56
N PRO A 68 7.40 6.93 -12.81
CA PRO A 68 7.78 6.01 -13.90
C PRO A 68 9.28 5.97 -14.22
N ALA A 69 9.99 7.10 -14.00
CA ALA A 69 11.41 7.25 -14.30
C ALA A 69 12.34 6.62 -13.26
N THR A 70 11.81 6.12 -12.14
CA THR A 70 12.64 5.61 -11.04
C THR A 70 13.34 4.32 -11.43
N SER A 71 14.67 4.34 -11.36
CA SER A 71 15.52 3.23 -11.78
C SER A 71 15.35 1.99 -10.90
N LEU A 72 15.64 0.80 -11.44
CA LEU A 72 15.63 -0.45 -10.68
C LEU A 72 16.61 -0.42 -9.48
N LYS A 73 17.77 0.23 -9.63
CA LYS A 73 18.74 0.41 -8.54
C LYS A 73 18.12 1.20 -7.40
N GLU A 74 17.40 2.27 -7.72
CA GLU A 74 16.72 3.10 -6.74
C GLU A 74 15.55 2.37 -6.08
N LEU A 75 14.75 1.61 -6.84
CA LEU A 75 13.69 0.77 -6.28
C LEU A 75 14.22 -0.28 -5.30
N ARG A 76 15.40 -0.87 -5.55
CA ARG A 76 16.07 -1.76 -4.60
C ARG A 76 16.51 -1.03 -3.32
N ARG A 77 17.05 0.19 -3.45
CA ARG A 77 17.42 1.06 -2.32
C ARG A 77 16.19 1.34 -1.46
N ILE A 78 15.10 1.83 -2.07
CA ILE A 78 13.84 2.14 -1.39
C ILE A 78 13.26 0.91 -0.71
N LYS A 79 13.22 -0.25 -1.37
CA LYS A 79 12.74 -1.50 -0.77
C LYS A 79 13.54 -1.89 0.49
N ASN A 80 14.86 -1.77 0.45
CA ASN A 80 15.71 -2.09 1.59
C ASN A 80 15.55 -1.06 2.72
N LEU A 81 15.38 0.21 2.38
CA LEU A 81 15.09 1.26 3.35
C LEU A 81 13.75 1.01 4.04
N ALA A 82 12.70 0.71 3.27
CA ALA A 82 11.37 0.38 3.79
C ALA A 82 11.39 -0.82 4.75
N LYS A 83 12.26 -1.82 4.53
CA LYS A 83 12.46 -2.92 5.48
C LYS A 83 13.01 -2.43 6.82
N ARG A 84 14.08 -1.61 6.80
CA ARG A 84 14.67 -1.06 8.02
C ARG A 84 13.67 -0.18 8.78
N MET A 85 12.96 0.68 8.06
CA MET A 85 11.86 1.49 8.60
C MET A 85 10.78 0.64 9.27
N LEU A 86 10.42 -0.51 8.67
CA LEU A 86 9.44 -1.42 9.26
C LEU A 86 9.91 -2.02 10.58
N ASP A 87 11.20 -2.36 10.68
CA ASP A 87 11.80 -2.92 11.89
C ASP A 87 11.94 -1.85 13.00
N ASP A 88 12.16 -0.59 12.61
CA ASP A 88 12.36 0.55 13.52
C ASP A 88 11.07 1.29 13.90
N ALA A 89 9.92 0.99 13.27
CA ALA A 89 8.69 1.76 13.42
C ALA A 89 8.09 1.67 14.84
N PRO A 90 8.03 2.77 15.61
CA PRO A 90 7.49 2.75 16.97
C PRO A 90 5.95 2.66 17.01
N GLN A 91 5.28 3.04 15.92
CA GLN A 91 3.82 3.07 15.84
C GLN A 91 3.29 2.17 14.71
N ALA A 92 2.12 1.58 14.92
CA ALA A 92 1.47 0.72 13.94
C ALA A 92 1.23 1.43 12.59
N ALA A 93 0.82 2.69 12.61
CA ALA A 93 0.62 3.50 11.41
C ALA A 93 1.92 3.70 10.62
N GLN A 94 3.03 4.00 11.30
CA GLN A 94 4.34 4.13 10.65
C GLN A 94 4.82 2.80 10.07
N ALA A 95 4.58 1.69 10.78
CA ALA A 95 4.86 0.35 10.27
C ALA A 95 4.01 0.01 9.03
N ALA A 96 2.73 0.42 9.00
CA ALA A 96 1.87 0.28 7.83
C ALA A 96 2.38 1.11 6.65
N ALA A 97 2.86 2.34 6.88
CA ALA A 97 3.42 3.21 5.84
C ALA A 97 4.72 2.63 5.26
N ALA A 98 5.62 2.16 6.10
CA ALA A 98 6.84 1.46 5.68
C ALA A 98 6.53 0.19 4.87
N ARG A 99 5.50 -0.56 5.28
CA ARG A 99 5.05 -1.75 4.54
C ARG A 99 4.44 -1.39 3.20
N LEU A 100 3.66 -0.31 3.11
CA LEU A 100 3.15 0.20 1.84
C LEU A 100 4.30 0.57 0.90
N LEU A 101 5.28 1.35 1.38
CA LEU A 101 6.47 1.72 0.61
C LEU A 101 7.22 0.51 0.07
N TYR A 102 7.40 -0.52 0.91
CA TYR A 102 7.99 -1.79 0.50
C TYR A 102 7.23 -2.40 -0.69
N HIS A 103 5.90 -2.45 -0.61
CA HIS A 103 5.08 -3.04 -1.67
C HIS A 103 5.05 -2.20 -2.94
N VAL A 104 5.04 -0.86 -2.84
CA VAL A 104 5.15 0.04 -4.00
C VAL A 104 6.48 -0.20 -4.73
N ALA A 105 7.60 -0.27 -4.01
CA ALA A 105 8.91 -0.50 -4.63
C ALA A 105 8.99 -1.86 -5.35
N VAL A 106 8.45 -2.92 -4.74
CA VAL A 106 8.40 -4.26 -5.35
C VAL A 106 7.47 -4.29 -6.56
N ALA A 107 6.28 -3.69 -6.45
CA ALA A 107 5.31 -3.63 -7.54
C ALA A 107 5.86 -2.82 -8.72
N ALA A 108 6.49 -1.68 -8.46
CA ALA A 108 7.15 -0.87 -9.48
C ALA A 108 8.26 -1.65 -10.21
N ALA A 109 9.13 -2.34 -9.47
CA ALA A 109 10.23 -3.10 -10.06
C ALA A 109 9.72 -4.26 -10.93
N PHE A 110 8.70 -4.98 -10.46
CA PHE A 110 8.14 -6.08 -11.22
C PHE A 110 7.31 -5.59 -12.42
N GLY A 111 6.39 -4.65 -12.20
CA GLY A 111 5.50 -4.12 -13.24
C GLY A 111 6.28 -3.47 -14.39
N ARG A 112 7.30 -2.67 -14.08
CA ARG A 112 8.07 -1.89 -15.08
C ARG A 112 9.24 -2.67 -15.65
N CYS A 113 10.02 -3.33 -14.81
CA CYS A 113 11.29 -3.93 -15.20
C CYS A 113 11.24 -5.45 -15.34
N ALA A 114 10.12 -6.10 -15.03
CA ALA A 114 10.00 -7.57 -14.99
C ALA A 114 10.92 -8.24 -13.96
N VAL A 115 11.41 -7.51 -12.95
CA VAL A 115 12.35 -8.02 -11.96
C VAL A 115 11.67 -8.12 -10.61
N ASP A 116 11.59 -9.33 -10.05
CA ASP A 116 11.24 -9.48 -8.63
C ASP A 116 12.45 -9.12 -7.78
N ILE A 117 12.29 -8.09 -6.95
CA ILE A 117 13.30 -7.64 -6.00
C ILE A 117 13.00 -8.11 -4.56
N SER A 118 11.95 -8.90 -4.38
CA SER A 118 11.61 -9.52 -3.10
C SER A 118 12.03 -10.98 -3.06
N SER A 119 12.31 -11.48 -1.86
CA SER A 119 12.58 -12.91 -1.61
C SER A 119 11.30 -13.74 -1.47
N ARG A 120 10.12 -13.11 -1.32
CA ARG A 120 8.85 -13.83 -1.21
C ARG A 120 8.33 -14.19 -2.62
N PRO A 121 7.58 -15.29 -2.80
CA PRO A 121 7.00 -15.63 -4.09
C PRO A 121 6.01 -14.57 -4.61
N LEU A 122 5.95 -14.41 -5.94
CA LEU A 122 4.97 -13.55 -6.63
C LEU A 122 3.54 -14.13 -6.63
N ALA A 123 3.41 -15.46 -6.56
CA ALA A 123 2.15 -16.19 -6.71
C ALA A 123 1.04 -15.78 -5.71
N GLY A 124 1.38 -15.13 -4.60
CA GLY A 124 0.40 -14.59 -3.64
C GLY A 124 0.15 -13.08 -3.75
N ARG A 125 0.85 -12.36 -4.64
CA ARG A 125 0.80 -10.89 -4.69
C ARG A 125 -0.24 -10.33 -5.63
N GLN A 126 -0.70 -11.08 -6.64
CA GLN A 126 -1.66 -10.57 -7.62
C GLN A 126 -2.91 -10.03 -6.92
N VAL A 127 -3.62 -10.86 -6.17
CA VAL A 127 -4.86 -10.46 -5.48
C VAL A 127 -4.63 -9.29 -4.53
N MET A 128 -3.49 -9.26 -3.83
CA MET A 128 -3.11 -8.15 -2.95
C MET A 128 -2.89 -6.85 -3.74
N TYR A 129 -2.20 -6.90 -4.88
CA TYR A 129 -1.96 -5.73 -5.73
C TYR A 129 -3.24 -5.24 -6.41
N GLU A 130 -4.13 -6.12 -6.85
CA GLU A 130 -5.45 -5.74 -7.36
C GLU A 130 -6.26 -4.97 -6.32
N ARG A 131 -6.20 -5.41 -5.05
CA ARG A 131 -6.86 -4.75 -3.92
C ARG A 131 -6.23 -3.39 -3.62
N LEU A 132 -4.90 -3.30 -3.56
CA LEU A 132 -4.21 -2.03 -3.33
C LEU A 132 -4.47 -1.03 -4.46
N ALA A 133 -4.50 -1.49 -5.71
CA ALA A 133 -4.88 -0.66 -6.84
C ALA A 133 -6.30 -0.08 -6.71
N LEU A 134 -7.23 -0.84 -6.11
CA LEU A 134 -8.59 -0.37 -5.84
C LEU A 134 -8.63 0.61 -4.66
N VAL A 135 -7.92 0.32 -3.56
CA VAL A 135 -7.88 1.17 -2.36
C VAL A 135 -7.36 2.57 -2.68
N PHE A 136 -6.30 2.66 -3.50
CA PHE A 136 -5.66 3.91 -3.88
C PHE A 136 -6.18 4.48 -5.20
N SER A 137 -7.36 4.04 -5.67
CA SER A 137 -7.94 4.49 -6.93
C SER A 137 -7.96 6.02 -7.04
N GLY A 138 -7.48 6.56 -8.15
CA GLY A 138 -7.32 8.00 -8.37
C GLY A 138 -5.97 8.58 -7.91
N GLN A 139 -5.11 7.77 -7.27
CA GLN A 139 -3.79 8.18 -6.82
C GLN A 139 -2.68 7.52 -7.66
N PRO A 140 -1.47 8.12 -7.77
CA PRO A 140 -0.40 7.60 -8.64
C PRO A 140 0.02 6.15 -8.37
N ILE A 141 -0.03 5.73 -7.10
CA ILE A 141 0.37 4.37 -6.69
C ILE A 141 -0.62 3.28 -7.13
N ALA A 142 -1.88 3.62 -7.46
CA ALA A 142 -2.84 2.64 -7.97
C ALA A 142 -2.37 2.03 -9.29
N ASN A 143 -1.81 2.84 -10.19
CA ASN A 143 -1.31 2.37 -11.48
C ASN A 143 -0.10 1.44 -11.31
N VAL A 144 0.74 1.68 -10.31
CA VAL A 144 1.88 0.82 -9.98
C VAL A 144 1.40 -0.58 -9.59
N PHE A 145 0.41 -0.65 -8.69
CA PHE A 145 -0.15 -1.93 -8.27
C PHE A 145 -0.93 -2.63 -9.38
N ARG A 146 -1.71 -1.88 -10.17
CA ARG A 146 -2.46 -2.44 -11.31
C ARG A 146 -1.52 -3.08 -12.32
N HIS A 147 -0.49 -2.36 -12.77
CA HIS A 147 0.48 -2.89 -13.73
C HIS A 147 1.22 -4.13 -13.21
N ALA A 148 1.57 -4.15 -11.92
CA ALA A 148 2.21 -5.31 -11.32
C ALA A 148 1.27 -6.53 -11.30
N ALA A 149 -0.01 -6.34 -10.93
CA ALA A 149 -1.01 -7.40 -10.93
C ALA A 149 -1.26 -7.96 -12.33
N ASP A 150 -1.46 -7.09 -13.32
CA ASP A 150 -1.71 -7.48 -14.71
C ASP A 150 -0.54 -8.27 -15.30
N ARG A 151 0.69 -7.96 -14.87
CA ARG A 151 1.88 -8.69 -15.27
C ARG A 151 1.98 -10.06 -14.60
N ILE A 152 1.64 -10.16 -13.31
CA ILE A 152 1.63 -11.45 -12.60
C ILE A 152 0.61 -12.40 -13.24
N ALA A 153 -0.56 -11.89 -13.64
CA ALA A 153 -1.62 -12.67 -14.28
C ALA A 153 -1.23 -13.26 -15.65
N ARG A 154 -0.09 -12.86 -16.22
CA ARG A 154 0.44 -13.35 -17.52
C ARG A 154 1.62 -14.32 -17.37
N LEU A 155 2.05 -14.59 -16.14
CA LEU A 155 3.07 -15.61 -15.84
C LEU A 155 2.45 -17.01 -15.92
#